data_AF-A0A967XJ48-F1
#
_entry.id   AF-A0A967XJ48-F1
#
_cell.length_a   1.000
_cell.length_b   1.000
_cell.length_c   1.000
_cell.angle_alpha   90.00
_cell.angle_beta   90.00
_cell.angle_gamma   90.00
#
_symmetry.space_group_name_H-M   'P 1'
#
loop_
_entity.id
_entity.type
_entity.pdbx_description
1 polymer ?
#
loop_
_entity_poly.entity_id
_entity_poly.type
_entity_poly.pdbx_seq_one_letter_code
_entity_poly.pdbx_strand_id
1 'polypeptide(L)'
;MVELPSGSFLMGTGDTRFPADCEGPVREVHVDAHAISTRLVTNDDFAAFADATGTVTLAEREGWSFVFGGLLPDDFPPTRGVVGAEWWRAVEGADWRHPHGPHSDLDGLGDHPVVHVTWFEAVAYAEWAGGRLPTEAEWERAARGGLEQARYPWGDELTPGGEHHCNIWQGTF
;
A
#
# COMPACT_ATOMS: atom_id res chain seq x y z
N MET A 1 -10.31 10.38 9.18
CA MET A 1 -10.36 10.89 7.80
C MET A 1 -10.17 12.40 7.82
N VAL A 2 -9.73 12.98 6.71
CA VAL A 2 -9.67 14.43 6.48
C VAL A 2 -10.56 14.78 5.30
N GLU A 3 -11.28 15.90 5.40
CA GLU A 3 -12.12 16.43 4.33
C GLU A 3 -11.28 17.25 3.35
N LEU A 4 -11.40 16.95 2.06
CA LEU A 4 -10.77 17.70 0.98
C LEU A 4 -11.85 18.43 0.20
N PRO A 5 -11.77 19.78 0.05
CA PRO A 5 -12.75 20.51 -0.75
C PRO A 5 -12.65 20.12 -2.22
N SER A 6 -13.69 20.37 -3.01
CA SER A 6 -13.62 20.25 -4.48
C SER A 6 -12.54 21.17 -5.05
N GLY A 7 -11.83 20.73 -6.08
CA GLY A 7 -10.85 21.57 -6.76
C GLY A 7 -10.08 20.83 -7.85
N SER A 8 -9.36 21.61 -8.66
CA SER A 8 -8.50 21.09 -9.72
C SER A 8 -7.04 21.03 -9.27
N PHE A 9 -6.27 20.10 -9.84
CA PHE A 9 -4.82 20.02 -9.67
C PHE A 9 -4.15 19.45 -10.94
N LEU A 10 -2.84 19.64 -11.05
CA LEU A 10 -2.03 19.00 -12.10
C LEU A 10 -1.62 17.59 -11.65
N MET A 11 -2.20 16.58 -12.30
CA MET A 11 -1.95 15.16 -12.06
C MET A 11 -0.88 14.61 -13.00
N GLY A 12 -0.09 13.65 -12.52
CA GLY A 12 0.97 12.99 -13.26
C GLY A 12 2.28 13.76 -13.29
N THR A 13 3.22 13.30 -14.11
CA THR A 13 4.56 13.91 -14.26
C THR A 13 5.04 13.89 -15.71
N GLY A 14 6.03 14.73 -16.02
CA GLY A 14 6.76 14.71 -17.29
C GLY A 14 7.91 13.70 -17.30
N ASP A 15 8.11 12.94 -16.23
CA ASP A 15 9.14 11.90 -16.14
C ASP A 15 8.82 10.73 -17.07
N THR A 16 9.84 10.27 -17.81
CA THR A 16 9.72 9.17 -18.78
C THR A 16 10.70 8.05 -18.50
N ARG A 17 11.22 7.93 -17.27
CA ARG A 17 12.15 6.85 -16.88
C ARG A 17 11.58 5.46 -17.16
N PHE A 18 10.29 5.26 -16.91
CA PHE A 18 9.58 4.03 -17.19
C PHE A 18 8.32 4.31 -18.03
N PRO A 19 8.43 4.34 -19.38
CA PRO A 19 7.30 4.70 -20.24
C PRO A 19 6.10 3.77 -20.14
N ALA A 20 6.30 2.53 -19.69
CA ALA A 20 5.24 1.54 -19.51
C ALA A 20 4.29 1.87 -18.35
N ASP A 21 4.74 2.69 -17.39
CA ASP A 21 3.96 3.05 -16.20
C ASP A 21 2.97 4.18 -16.49
N CYS A 22 3.10 4.86 -17.62
CA CYS A 22 2.17 5.91 -18.07
C CYS A 22 1.93 7.02 -17.02
N GLU A 23 2.97 7.40 -16.26
CA GLU A 23 2.87 8.47 -15.25
C GLU A 23 2.52 9.85 -15.86
N GLY A 24 2.83 10.04 -17.14
CA GLY A 24 2.51 11.24 -17.91
C GLY A 24 1.38 11.05 -18.93
N PRO A 25 1.00 12.11 -19.67
CA PRO A 25 1.45 13.48 -19.47
C PRO A 25 0.81 14.12 -18.24
N VAL A 26 1.41 15.22 -17.78
CA VAL A 26 0.77 16.12 -16.82
C VAL A 26 -0.53 16.63 -17.40
N ARG A 27 -1.60 16.56 -16.62
CA ARG A 27 -2.96 16.96 -17.02
C ARG A 27 -3.71 17.58 -15.86
N GLU A 28 -4.51 18.60 -16.14
CA GLU A 28 -5.41 19.17 -15.14
C GLU A 28 -6.59 18.22 -14.90
N VAL A 29 -6.84 17.88 -13.64
CA VAL A 29 -7.94 17.01 -13.22
C VAL A 29 -8.75 17.71 -12.14
N HIS A 30 -10.08 17.76 -12.33
CA HIS A 30 -11.01 18.20 -11.30
C HIS A 30 -11.41 17.03 -10.41
N VAL A 31 -11.36 17.23 -9.09
CA VAL A 31 -11.78 16.24 -8.10
C VAL A 31 -12.83 16.87 -7.20
N ASP A 32 -13.98 16.22 -7.07
CA ASP A 32 -15.06 16.64 -6.19
C ASP A 32 -14.64 16.57 -4.71
N ALA A 33 -15.42 17.24 -3.85
CA ALA A 33 -15.20 17.17 -2.41
C ALA A 33 -15.37 15.73 -1.92
N HIS A 34 -14.43 15.25 -1.13
CA HIS A 34 -14.44 13.91 -0.57
C HIS A 34 -13.61 13.85 0.71
N ALA A 35 -13.81 12.81 1.50
CA ALA A 35 -12.97 12.49 2.64
C ALA A 35 -12.00 11.36 2.30
N ILE A 36 -10.80 11.40 2.86
CA ILE A 36 -9.81 10.32 2.72
C ILE A 36 -9.19 9.98 4.08
N SER A 37 -8.80 8.72 4.29
CA SER A 37 -8.11 8.33 5.51
C SER A 37 -6.75 9.01 5.61
N THR A 38 -6.37 9.41 6.82
CA THR A 38 -5.05 10.01 7.13
C THR A 38 -4.00 8.96 7.48
N ARG A 39 -4.41 7.68 7.56
CA ARG A 39 -3.55 6.52 7.79
C ARG A 39 -3.99 5.36 6.92
N LEU A 40 -3.09 4.43 6.68
CA LEU A 40 -3.43 3.14 6.08
C LEU A 40 -4.34 2.35 7.02
N VAL A 41 -5.11 1.40 6.47
CA VAL A 41 -5.87 0.44 7.27
C VAL A 41 -4.87 -0.43 8.02
N THR A 42 -5.00 -0.50 9.34
CA THR A 42 -4.07 -1.26 10.18
C THR A 42 -4.49 -2.73 10.33
N ASN A 43 -3.60 -3.54 10.89
CA ASN A 43 -3.93 -4.92 11.27
C ASN A 43 -5.10 -4.99 12.26
N ASP A 44 -5.13 -4.12 13.27
CA ASP A 44 -6.26 -4.05 14.22
C ASP A 44 -7.58 -3.64 13.55
N ASP A 45 -7.52 -2.65 12.65
CA ASP A 45 -8.68 -2.20 11.88
C ASP A 45 -9.25 -3.37 11.03
N PHE A 46 -8.37 -4.10 10.32
CA PHE A 46 -8.78 -5.24 9.48
C PHE A 46 -9.22 -6.46 10.30
N ALA A 47 -8.63 -6.69 11.48
CA ALA A 47 -9.06 -7.74 12.40
C ALA A 47 -10.50 -7.51 12.88
N ALA A 48 -10.85 -6.27 13.23
CA ALA A 48 -12.23 -5.93 13.60
C ALA A 48 -13.23 -6.20 12.46
N PHE A 49 -12.83 -5.91 11.21
CA PHE A 49 -13.63 -6.25 10.02
C PHE A 49 -13.78 -7.77 9.85
N ALA A 50 -12.68 -8.53 9.93
CA ALA A 50 -12.70 -9.97 9.75
C ALA A 50 -13.55 -10.65 10.82
N ASP A 51 -13.42 -10.24 12.09
CA ASP A 51 -14.20 -10.76 13.21
C ASP A 51 -15.70 -10.45 13.08
N ALA A 52 -16.04 -9.26 12.57
CA ALA A 52 -17.43 -8.83 12.41
C ALA A 52 -18.13 -9.51 11.22
N THR A 53 -17.39 -9.83 10.16
CA THR A 53 -17.96 -10.34 8.90
C THR A 53 -17.72 -11.83 8.66
N GLY A 54 -16.81 -12.44 9.41
CA GLY A 54 -16.32 -13.80 9.16
C GLY A 54 -15.54 -13.90 7.85
N THR A 55 -14.95 -12.80 7.39
CA THR A 55 -14.19 -12.76 6.13
C THR A 55 -12.98 -13.69 6.20
N VAL A 56 -12.80 -14.48 5.15
CA VAL A 56 -11.61 -15.30 4.90
C VAL A 56 -10.98 -14.77 3.60
N THR A 57 -9.75 -14.27 3.68
CA THR A 57 -9.03 -13.66 2.56
C THR A 57 -8.67 -14.69 1.48
N LEU A 58 -8.32 -14.21 0.28
CA LEU A 58 -7.83 -15.05 -0.79
C LEU A 58 -6.53 -15.75 -0.39
N ALA A 59 -5.63 -15.07 0.32
CA ALA A 59 -4.39 -15.68 0.81
C ALA A 59 -4.68 -16.87 1.74
N GLU A 60 -5.62 -16.73 2.68
CA GLU A 60 -6.06 -17.82 3.55
C GLU A 60 -6.71 -18.98 2.76
N ARG A 61 -7.49 -18.67 1.72
CA ARG A 61 -8.17 -19.66 0.88
C ARG A 61 -7.23 -20.43 -0.05
N GLU A 62 -6.30 -19.73 -0.69
CA GLU A 62 -5.29 -20.32 -1.56
C GLU A 62 -4.19 -21.00 -0.75
N GLY A 63 -4.02 -20.60 0.52
CA GLY A 63 -3.05 -21.16 1.46
C GLY A 63 -1.66 -20.54 1.35
N TRP A 64 -1.47 -19.47 0.56
CA TRP A 64 -0.17 -18.84 0.35
C TRP A 64 -0.29 -17.38 -0.08
N SER A 65 0.80 -16.64 0.09
CA SER A 65 0.98 -15.29 -0.46
C SER A 65 2.44 -15.00 -0.78
N PHE A 66 2.73 -13.83 -1.35
CA PHE A 66 4.09 -13.41 -1.65
C PHE A 66 4.76 -12.75 -0.45
N VAL A 67 5.93 -13.24 -0.06
CA VAL A 67 6.78 -12.65 1.00
C VAL A 67 8.11 -12.23 0.38
N PHE A 68 8.66 -11.10 0.83
CA PHE A 68 10.01 -10.70 0.43
C PHE A 68 11.05 -11.62 1.05
N GLY A 69 11.95 -12.17 0.22
CA GLY A 69 12.92 -13.18 0.66
C GLY A 69 13.83 -12.73 1.79
N GLY A 70 14.15 -11.44 1.88
CA GLY A 70 14.95 -10.90 2.99
C GLY A 70 14.23 -10.82 4.33
N LEU A 71 12.92 -11.11 4.39
CA LEU A 71 12.15 -11.24 5.64
C LEU A 71 12.00 -12.70 6.09
N LEU A 72 12.47 -13.65 5.30
CA LEU A 72 12.42 -15.07 5.64
C LEU A 72 13.67 -15.48 6.45
N PRO A 73 13.55 -16.46 7.37
CA PRO A 73 14.70 -17.07 8.03
C PRO A 73 15.75 -17.58 7.03
N ASP A 74 17.03 -17.52 7.40
CA ASP A 74 18.13 -18.00 6.55
C ASP A 74 18.02 -19.49 6.18
N ASP A 75 17.40 -20.30 7.06
CA ASP A 75 17.15 -21.72 6.88
C ASP A 75 15.74 -22.04 6.33
N PHE A 76 15.02 -21.02 5.85
CA PHE A 76 13.68 -21.21 5.31
C PHE A 76 13.70 -22.16 4.09
N PRO A 77 12.74 -23.11 3.98
CA PRO A 77 12.72 -24.05 2.88
C PRO A 77 12.69 -23.39 1.49
N PRO A 78 13.21 -24.05 0.45
CA PRO A 78 13.17 -23.52 -0.90
C PRO A 78 11.74 -23.21 -1.36
N THR A 79 11.55 -21.96 -1.79
CA THR A 79 10.28 -21.43 -2.31
C THR A 79 10.37 -21.15 -3.82
N ARG A 80 9.22 -20.89 -4.47
CA ARG A 80 9.20 -20.43 -5.86
C ARG A 80 9.36 -18.91 -5.90
N GLY A 81 10.23 -18.42 -6.78
CA GLY A 81 10.40 -16.98 -7.04
C GLY A 81 9.63 -16.51 -8.27
N VAL A 82 9.26 -15.23 -8.31
CA VAL A 82 8.71 -14.58 -9.51
C VAL A 82 9.86 -14.32 -10.51
N VAL A 83 9.66 -14.68 -11.78
CA VAL A 83 10.67 -14.44 -12.83
C VAL A 83 10.86 -12.94 -13.04
N GLY A 84 12.11 -12.46 -12.94
CA GLY A 84 12.44 -11.04 -13.02
C GLY A 84 12.20 -10.25 -11.72
N ALA A 85 11.75 -10.93 -10.66
CA ALA A 85 11.64 -10.39 -9.31
C ALA A 85 11.82 -11.53 -8.29
N GLU A 86 12.95 -12.25 -8.39
CA GLU A 86 13.18 -13.52 -7.70
C GLU A 86 13.18 -13.41 -6.16
N TRP A 87 13.31 -12.19 -5.65
CA TRP A 87 13.16 -11.84 -4.24
C TRP A 87 11.72 -11.93 -3.72
N TRP A 88 10.71 -11.97 -4.58
CA TRP A 88 9.33 -12.29 -4.19
C TRP A 88 9.12 -13.80 -4.18
N ARG A 89 8.83 -14.33 -3.00
CA ARG A 89 8.75 -15.77 -2.72
C ARG A 89 7.31 -16.17 -2.48
N ALA A 90 6.80 -17.18 -3.18
CA ALA A 90 5.52 -17.80 -2.86
C ALA A 90 5.68 -18.63 -1.58
N VAL A 91 5.05 -18.20 -0.48
CA VAL A 91 5.19 -18.79 0.85
C VAL A 91 3.84 -19.35 1.30
N GLU A 92 3.81 -20.67 1.49
CA GLU A 92 2.68 -21.38 2.10
C GLU A 92 2.46 -20.90 3.53
N GLY A 93 1.21 -20.67 3.91
CA GLY A 93 0.80 -20.14 5.21
C GLY A 93 1.10 -18.65 5.41
N ALA A 94 1.46 -17.91 4.36
CA ALA A 94 1.53 -16.45 4.42
C ALA A 94 0.15 -15.84 4.12
N ASP A 95 -0.33 -15.04 5.07
CA ASP A 95 -1.59 -14.30 4.99
C ASP A 95 -1.49 -13.02 5.84
N TRP A 96 -2.59 -12.29 5.99
CA TRP A 96 -2.60 -11.03 6.73
C TRP A 96 -2.32 -11.20 8.24
N ARG A 97 -2.58 -12.36 8.83
CA ARG A 97 -2.24 -12.68 10.24
C ARG A 97 -0.83 -13.24 10.40
N HIS A 98 -0.25 -13.78 9.34
CA HIS A 98 1.07 -14.38 9.30
C HIS A 98 1.89 -13.76 8.14
N PRO A 99 2.27 -12.47 8.22
CA PRO A 99 2.77 -11.72 7.07
C PRO A 99 4.13 -12.19 6.52
N HIS A 100 4.91 -12.94 7.31
CA HIS A 100 6.14 -13.56 6.84
C HIS A 100 6.02 -15.09 6.71
N GLY A 101 4.80 -15.63 6.74
CA GLY A 101 4.51 -17.07 6.71
C GLY A 101 4.26 -17.67 8.10
N PRO A 102 4.14 -19.00 8.20
CA PRO A 102 3.54 -19.70 9.35
C PRO A 102 4.31 -19.61 10.67
N HIS A 103 5.50 -19.02 10.64
CA HIS A 103 6.33 -18.78 11.82
C HIS A 103 6.19 -17.35 12.38
N SER A 104 5.44 -16.50 11.69
CA SER A 104 5.21 -15.10 12.05
C SER A 104 3.79 -14.88 12.51
N ASP A 105 3.57 -13.81 13.27
CA ASP A 105 2.26 -13.36 13.73
C ASP A 105 2.20 -11.82 13.69
N LEU A 106 1.22 -11.25 14.39
CA LEU A 106 0.99 -9.81 14.47
C LEU A 106 1.48 -9.20 15.80
N ASP A 107 2.29 -9.90 16.58
CA ASP A 107 2.75 -9.41 17.88
C ASP A 107 3.53 -8.10 17.72
N GLY A 108 2.98 -7.02 18.29
CA GLY A 108 3.55 -5.67 18.17
C GLY A 108 3.30 -4.97 16.82
N LEU A 109 2.45 -5.52 15.95
CA LEU A 109 2.16 -4.99 14.61
C LEU A 109 0.71 -4.50 14.45
N GLY A 110 -0.06 -4.34 15.53
CA GLY A 110 -1.48 -3.97 15.47
C GLY A 110 -1.77 -2.64 14.74
N ASP A 111 -0.87 -1.66 14.86
CA ASP A 111 -0.95 -0.35 14.20
C ASP A 111 -0.19 -0.28 12.86
N HIS A 112 0.48 -1.36 12.44
CA HIS A 112 1.08 -1.47 11.11
C HIS A 112 0.00 -1.66 10.04
N PRO A 113 0.26 -1.24 8.78
CA PRO A 113 -0.66 -1.48 7.68
C PRO A 113 -0.91 -2.97 7.48
N VAL A 114 -2.18 -3.34 7.28
CA VAL A 114 -2.51 -4.71 6.89
C VAL A 114 -1.94 -5.01 5.50
N VAL A 115 -1.35 -6.20 5.36
CA VAL A 115 -0.75 -6.71 4.11
C VAL A 115 -1.37 -8.04 3.70
N HIS A 116 -0.99 -8.59 2.54
CA HIS A 116 -1.58 -9.80 1.94
C HIS A 116 -3.09 -9.70 1.64
N VAL A 117 -3.61 -8.48 1.55
CA VAL A 117 -4.99 -8.21 1.15
C VAL A 117 -5.07 -7.94 -0.35
N THR A 118 -6.07 -8.52 -0.99
CA THR A 118 -6.36 -8.27 -2.41
C THR A 118 -7.14 -6.96 -2.59
N TRP A 119 -7.23 -6.50 -3.83
CA TRP A 119 -8.11 -5.36 -4.16
C TRP A 119 -9.58 -5.62 -3.75
N PHE A 120 -10.07 -6.86 -3.92
CA PHE A 120 -11.45 -7.21 -3.56
C PHE A 120 -11.68 -7.15 -2.05
N GLU A 121 -10.70 -7.57 -1.24
CA GLU A 121 -10.78 -7.46 0.22
C GLU A 121 -10.67 -6.01 0.69
N ALA A 122 -9.84 -5.20 0.03
CA ALA A 122 -9.77 -3.77 0.33
C ALA A 122 -11.10 -3.05 0.03
N VAL A 123 -11.78 -3.43 -1.06
CA VAL A 123 -13.14 -2.94 -1.35
C VAL A 123 -14.14 -3.40 -0.29
N ALA A 124 -14.15 -4.69 0.06
CA ALA A 124 -15.07 -5.23 1.05
C ALA A 124 -14.88 -4.57 2.43
N TYR A 125 -13.62 -4.36 2.85
CA TYR A 125 -13.31 -3.61 4.06
C TYR A 125 -13.82 -2.17 3.98
N ALA A 126 -13.56 -1.46 2.88
CA ALA A 126 -13.96 -0.08 2.72
C ALA A 126 -15.49 0.08 2.76
N GLU A 127 -16.23 -0.81 2.11
CA GLU A 127 -17.70 -0.84 2.13
C GLU A 127 -18.24 -1.11 3.55
N TRP A 128 -17.66 -2.09 4.25
CA TRP A 128 -18.03 -2.37 5.64
C TRP A 128 -17.77 -1.18 6.56
N ALA A 129 -16.67 -0.46 6.37
CA ALA A 129 -16.32 0.75 7.10
C ALA A 129 -17.18 1.98 6.70
N GLY A 130 -18.13 1.82 5.76
CA GLY A 130 -19.00 2.89 5.27
C GLY A 130 -18.34 3.85 4.27
N GLY A 131 -17.26 3.43 3.63
CA GLY A 131 -16.50 4.17 2.64
C GLY A 131 -16.34 3.44 1.31
N ARG A 132 -15.29 3.80 0.57
CA ARG A 132 -14.86 3.17 -0.68
C ARG A 132 -13.36 3.39 -0.87
N LEU A 133 -12.76 2.68 -1.82
CA LEU A 133 -11.42 3.03 -2.26
C LEU A 133 -11.40 4.40 -2.95
N PRO A 134 -10.32 5.19 -2.80
CA PRO A 134 -10.15 6.41 -3.57
C PRO A 134 -9.92 6.06 -5.05
N THR A 135 -10.37 6.94 -5.95
CA THR A 135 -9.87 6.93 -7.32
C THR A 135 -8.38 7.32 -7.32
N GLU A 136 -7.67 7.01 -8.40
CA GLU A 136 -6.27 7.42 -8.57
C GLU A 136 -6.08 8.95 -8.41
N ALA A 137 -6.98 9.74 -9.00
CA ALA A 137 -6.93 11.20 -8.94
C ALA A 137 -7.20 11.74 -7.53
N GLU A 138 -8.14 11.14 -6.78
CA GLU A 138 -8.38 11.49 -5.37
C GLU A 138 -7.14 11.17 -4.52
N TRP A 139 -6.55 9.98 -4.72
CA TRP A 139 -5.37 9.54 -4.00
C TRP A 139 -4.17 10.45 -4.26
N GLU A 140 -3.87 10.75 -5.53
CA GLU A 140 -2.72 11.61 -5.87
C GLU A 140 -2.94 13.05 -5.39
N ARG A 141 -4.15 13.60 -5.54
CA ARG A 141 -4.48 14.94 -5.04
C ARG A 141 -4.28 15.04 -3.53
N ALA A 142 -4.75 14.05 -2.78
CA ALA A 142 -4.55 13.99 -1.34
C ALA A 142 -3.07 13.86 -0.99
N ALA A 143 -2.34 12.97 -1.66
CA ALA A 143 -0.92 12.72 -1.42
C ALA A 143 -0.03 13.93 -1.73
N ARG A 144 -0.40 14.77 -2.70
CA ARG A 144 0.31 16.02 -3.01
C ARG A 144 0.19 17.09 -1.92
N GLY A 145 -0.79 16.98 -1.01
CA GLY A 145 -0.89 17.87 0.15
C GLY A 145 -1.04 19.36 -0.20
N GLY A 146 -1.52 19.69 -1.40
CA GLY A 146 -1.61 21.07 -1.90
C GLY A 146 -0.35 21.62 -2.57
N LEU A 147 0.72 20.83 -2.68
CA LEU A 147 1.93 21.19 -3.44
C LEU A 147 1.71 20.92 -4.94
N GLU A 148 1.96 21.93 -5.77
CA GLU A 148 1.83 21.80 -7.21
C GLU A 148 3.08 21.11 -7.79
N GLN A 149 2.88 19.95 -8.43
CA GLN A 149 3.91 19.22 -9.19
C GLN A 149 5.20 18.88 -8.43
N ALA A 150 5.19 18.94 -7.10
CA ALA A 150 6.29 18.46 -6.26
C ALA A 150 6.50 16.94 -6.44
N ARG A 151 7.75 16.50 -6.32
CA ARG A 151 8.13 15.08 -6.47
C ARG A 151 7.59 14.20 -5.33
N TYR A 152 7.60 14.70 -4.10
CA TYR A 152 7.16 14.00 -2.90
C TYR A 152 6.04 14.77 -2.20
N PRO A 153 5.26 14.13 -1.31
CA PRO A 153 4.21 14.80 -0.52
C PRO A 153 4.68 16.02 0.28
N TRP A 154 5.98 16.12 0.57
CA TRP A 154 6.60 17.18 1.37
C TRP A 154 7.51 18.13 0.56
N GLY A 155 7.65 17.94 -0.75
CA GLY A 155 8.52 18.77 -1.60
C GLY A 155 9.38 17.95 -2.57
N ASP A 156 10.47 18.54 -3.05
CA ASP A 156 11.30 17.93 -4.10
C ASP A 156 12.53 17.17 -3.58
N GLU A 157 12.94 17.44 -2.35
CA GLU A 157 14.05 16.75 -1.69
C GLU A 157 13.56 15.51 -0.96
N LEU A 158 14.26 14.38 -1.13
CA LEU A 158 13.88 13.12 -0.48
C LEU A 158 14.07 13.16 1.04
N THR A 159 15.17 13.76 1.49
CA THR A 159 15.55 13.88 2.90
C THR A 159 15.84 15.35 3.26
N PRO A 160 14.83 16.24 3.26
CA PRO A 160 15.04 17.65 3.58
C PRO A 160 15.63 17.78 4.98
N GLY A 161 16.74 18.51 5.09
CA GLY A 161 17.48 18.63 6.37
C GLY A 161 18.16 17.34 6.83
N GLY A 162 18.23 16.31 5.98
CA GLY A 162 18.78 15.00 6.33
C GLY A 162 17.80 14.08 7.07
N GLU A 163 16.53 14.46 7.19
CA GLU A 163 15.50 13.65 7.87
C GLU A 163 14.81 12.69 6.91
N HIS A 164 14.49 11.47 7.35
CA HIS A 164 13.70 10.53 6.56
C HIS A 164 12.20 10.79 6.76
N HIS A 165 11.50 11.06 5.65
CA HIS A 165 10.05 11.34 5.66
C HIS A 165 9.17 10.16 5.20
N CYS A 166 9.78 9.07 4.75
CA CYS A 166 9.08 7.83 4.40
C CYS A 166 9.92 6.60 4.73
N ASN A 167 9.24 5.47 4.91
CA ASN A 167 9.89 4.16 5.08
C ASN A 167 10.09 3.52 3.70
N ILE A 168 11.32 3.57 3.20
CA ILE A 168 11.76 2.98 1.93
C ILE A 168 13.11 2.28 2.15
N TRP A 169 13.67 1.65 1.11
CA TRP A 169 14.99 1.02 1.19
C TRP A 169 16.14 2.05 1.20
N GLN A 170 17.21 1.78 1.94
CA GLN A 170 18.51 2.44 1.82
C GLN A 170 19.59 1.40 1.52
N GLY A 171 20.43 1.69 0.53
CA GLY A 171 21.51 0.79 0.11
C GLY A 171 21.71 0.86 -1.41
N THR A 172 22.46 -0.09 -1.93
CA THR A 172 22.69 -0.24 -3.38
C THR A 172 22.04 -1.54 -3.83
N PHE A 173 21.37 -1.48 -4.97
CA PHE A 173 20.80 -2.64 -5.67
C PHE A 173 21.66 -3.00 -6.87
#